data_AF-X1GI00-F1
#
_entry.id   AF-X1GI00-F1
#
_cell.length_a   1.000
_cell.length_b   1.000
_cell.length_c   1.000
_cell.angle_alpha   90.00
_cell.angle_beta   90.00
_cell.angle_gamma   90.00
#
_symmetry.space_group_name_H-M   'P 1'
#
loop_
_entity.id
_entity.type
_entity.pdbx_description
1 polymer ?
#
loop_
_entity_poly.entity_id
_entity_poly.type
_entity_poly.pdbx_seq_one_letter_code
_entity_poly.pdbx_strand_id
1 'polypeptide(L)'
;IINGPIIEQGLNCHKYRFKLNTLDLRNVDAEVDRYIKMIASALMTPNQARNKLGLGKPYIGGNKYYMKSGMEEVGEEELEKREDKFIKAMEELTEGINKLAEDDFFKEVGKDEGESED
;
A
#
# COMPACT_ATOMS: atom_id res chain seq x y z
N ILE A 1 -8.88 -19.38 20.72
CA ILE A 1 -10.20 -18.83 21.09
C ILE A 1 -10.16 -17.34 20.74
N ILE A 2 -11.01 -16.88 19.83
CA ILE A 2 -11.11 -15.45 19.49
C ILE A 2 -11.96 -14.78 20.57
N ASN A 3 -11.40 -13.76 21.22
CA ASN A 3 -12.05 -13.10 22.35
C ASN A 3 -12.89 -11.91 21.85
N GLY A 4 -14.13 -12.19 21.44
CA GLY A 4 -15.08 -11.21 20.88
C GLY A 4 -15.24 -9.90 21.68
N PRO A 5 -15.29 -9.93 23.03
CA PRO A 5 -15.46 -8.73 23.84
C PRO A 5 -14.37 -7.67 23.64
N ILE A 6 -13.11 -8.07 23.45
CA ILE A 6 -11.99 -7.13 23.24
C ILE A 6 -12.16 -6.34 21.94
N ILE A 7 -12.66 -7.00 20.89
CA ILE A 7 -12.70 -6.42 19.54
C ILE A 7 -13.91 -5.53 19.37
N GLU A 8 -15.06 -5.93 19.90
CA GLU A 8 -16.28 -5.12 19.81
C GLU A 8 -16.23 -3.92 20.76
N GLN A 9 -15.77 -4.11 22.00
CA GLN A 9 -15.81 -3.05 23.03
C GLN A 9 -14.52 -2.23 23.07
N GLY A 10 -13.35 -2.87 22.88
CA GLY A 10 -12.05 -2.19 22.94
C GLY A 10 -11.67 -1.45 21.67
N LEU A 11 -12.06 -1.97 20.50
CA LEU A 11 -11.74 -1.37 19.19
C LEU A 11 -12.95 -0.73 18.50
N ASN A 12 -14.12 -0.73 19.13
CA ASN A 12 -15.40 -0.26 18.57
C ASN A 12 -15.67 -0.82 17.16
N CYS A 13 -15.33 -2.10 16.94
CA CYS A 13 -15.41 -2.74 15.64
C CYS A 13 -16.58 -3.72 15.60
N HIS A 14 -17.70 -3.27 15.03
CA HIS A 14 -18.94 -4.07 14.93
C HIS A 14 -18.93 -5.11 13.79
N LYS A 15 -17.94 -5.05 12.89
CA LYS A 15 -17.79 -6.01 11.80
C LYS A 15 -16.32 -6.19 11.46
N TYR A 16 -15.82 -7.39 11.68
CA TYR A 16 -14.45 -7.78 11.36
C TYR A 16 -14.43 -9.06 10.54
N ARG A 17 -13.43 -9.19 9.67
CA ARG A 17 -13.12 -10.44 8.96
C ARG A 17 -11.72 -10.87 9.39
N PHE A 18 -11.63 -11.98 10.12
CA PHE A 18 -10.32 -12.57 10.38
C PHE A 18 -9.85 -13.32 9.15
N LYS A 19 -8.70 -12.92 8.62
CA LYS A 19 -7.88 -13.80 7.81
C LYS A 19 -6.95 -14.53 8.77
N LEU A 20 -7.34 -15.72 9.20
CA LEU A 20 -6.40 -16.61 9.88
C LEU A 20 -5.35 -16.99 8.85
N ASN A 21 -4.08 -16.69 9.12
CA ASN A 21 -3.01 -17.20 8.27
C ASN A 21 -3.13 -18.72 8.25
N THR A 22 -3.21 -19.30 7.06
CA THR A 22 -2.96 -20.74 6.84
C THR A 22 -1.51 -20.99 7.16
N LEU A 23 -1.22 -21.17 8.45
CA LEU A 23 0.08 -21.62 8.92
C LEU A 23 0.08 -23.13 8.74
N ASP A 24 0.59 -23.61 7.61
CA ASP A 24 0.92 -25.02 7.50
C ASP A 24 2.10 -25.28 8.45
N LEU A 25 1.84 -25.99 9.55
CA LEU A 25 2.86 -26.37 10.53
C LEU A 25 3.96 -27.27 9.94
N ARG A 26 3.75 -27.80 8.72
CA ARG A 26 4.76 -28.54 7.96
C ARG A 26 5.69 -27.62 7.17
N ASN A 27 5.36 -26.34 7.05
CA ASN A 27 6.22 -25.35 6.39
C ASN A 27 7.24 -24.80 7.38
N VAL A 28 8.30 -25.58 7.59
CA VAL A 28 9.43 -25.23 8.46
C VAL A 28 10.07 -23.91 8.02
N ASP A 29 10.10 -23.61 6.73
CA ASP A 29 10.69 -22.39 6.18
C ASP A 29 9.93 -21.14 6.66
N ALA A 30 8.59 -21.18 6.63
CA ALA A 30 7.77 -20.07 7.12
C ALA A 30 7.95 -19.81 8.63
N GLU A 31 8.17 -20.88 9.41
CA GLU A 31 8.41 -20.76 10.85
C GLU A 31 9.84 -20.25 11.14
N VAL A 32 10.83 -20.64 10.34
CA VAL A 32 12.18 -20.09 10.39
C VAL A 32 12.18 -18.60 10.07
N ASP A 33 11.50 -18.17 9.01
CA ASP A 33 11.36 -16.76 8.63
C ASP A 33 10.74 -15.92 9.75
N ARG A 34 9.74 -16.47 10.45
CA ARG A 34 9.13 -15.81 11.59
C ARG A 34 10.14 -15.61 12.72
N TYR A 35 10.92 -16.62 13.07
CA TYR A 35 11.94 -16.49 14.12
C TYR A 35 13.04 -15.51 13.73
N ILE A 36 13.46 -15.49 12.46
CA ILE A 36 14.41 -14.50 11.95
C ILE A 36 13.87 -13.08 12.15
N LYS A 37 12.59 -12.83 11.81
CA LYS A 37 11.95 -11.51 12.04
C LYS A 37 11.91 -11.14 13.53
N MET A 38 11.55 -12.09 14.40
CA MET A 38 11.54 -11.85 15.85
C MET A 38 12.93 -11.54 16.41
N ILE A 39 13.96 -12.21 15.90
CA ILE A 39 15.36 -11.92 16.26
C ILE A 39 15.75 -10.53 15.76
N ALA A 40 15.41 -10.16 14.54
CA ALA A 40 15.74 -8.86 13.95
C ALA A 40 15.06 -7.68 14.68
N SER A 41 13.89 -7.91 15.27
CA SER A 41 13.15 -6.94 16.09
C SER A 41 13.52 -6.99 17.58
N ALA A 42 14.60 -7.69 17.97
CA ALA A 42 15.02 -7.88 19.36
C ALA A 42 13.95 -8.48 20.30
N LEU A 43 12.95 -9.19 19.76
CA LEU A 43 11.89 -9.85 20.55
C LEU A 43 12.31 -11.24 21.03
N MET A 44 13.35 -11.82 20.44
CA MET A 44 13.84 -13.17 20.74
C MET A 44 15.35 -13.26 20.49
N THR A 45 16.04 -14.09 21.27
CA THR A 45 17.45 -14.42 21.02
C THR A 45 17.59 -15.63 20.08
N PRO A 46 18.70 -15.76 19.34
CA PRO A 46 18.94 -16.92 18.49
C PRO A 46 18.85 -18.28 19.21
N ASN A 47 19.29 -18.37 20.47
CA ASN A 47 19.18 -19.61 21.24
C ASN A 47 17.75 -19.90 21.70
N GLN A 48 16.92 -18.88 21.95
CA GLN A 48 15.49 -19.08 22.19
C GLN A 48 14.79 -19.63 20.95
N ALA A 49 15.12 -19.14 19.74
CA ALA A 49 14.61 -19.68 18.48
C ALA A 49 15.07 -21.14 18.27
N ARG A 50 16.36 -21.42 18.49
CA ARG A 50 16.92 -22.79 18.39
C ARG A 50 16.25 -23.78 19.34
N ASN A 51 15.98 -23.36 20.57
CA ASN A 51 15.28 -24.19 21.55
C ASN A 51 13.85 -24.50 21.08
N LYS A 52 13.14 -23.53 20.48
CA LYS A 52 11.80 -23.74 19.92
C LYS A 52 11.79 -24.68 18.71
N LEU A 53 12.84 -24.63 17.90
CA LEU A 53 13.02 -25.48 16.71
C LEU A 53 13.64 -26.86 17.02
N GLY A 54 14.01 -27.14 18.27
CA GLY A 54 14.63 -28.42 18.64
C GLY A 54 16.03 -28.65 18.04
N LEU A 55 16.77 -27.60 17.68
CA LEU A 55 18.05 -27.67 16.95
C LEU A 55 19.25 -28.08 17.82
N GLY A 56 19.00 -28.66 18.98
CA GLY A 56 20.03 -29.13 19.91
C GLY A 56 20.71 -28.00 20.69
N LYS A 57 22.00 -28.14 20.96
CA LYS A 57 22.73 -27.29 21.91
C LYS A 57 22.71 -25.79 21.49
N PRO A 58 22.59 -24.87 22.46
CA PRO A 58 22.82 -23.44 22.24
C PRO A 58 24.22 -23.17 21.69
N TYR A 59 24.39 -22.13 20.87
CA TYR A 59 25.71 -21.69 20.43
C TYR A 59 26.18 -20.46 21.21
N ILE A 60 27.50 -20.27 21.25
CA ILE A 60 28.15 -19.19 21.98
C ILE A 60 27.74 -17.84 21.37
N GLY A 61 27.27 -16.92 22.22
CA GLY A 61 26.80 -15.60 21.78
C GLY A 61 25.33 -15.56 21.35
N GLY A 62 24.66 -16.71 21.18
CA GLY A 62 23.25 -16.79 20.78
C GLY A 62 22.23 -16.34 21.83
N ASN A 63 22.68 -15.89 23.01
CA ASN A 63 21.82 -15.32 24.06
C ASN A 63 21.73 -13.79 23.99
N LYS A 64 22.35 -13.16 22.99
CA LYS A 64 22.27 -11.71 22.78
C LYS A 64 21.02 -11.36 21.96
N TYR A 65 20.48 -10.18 22.22
CA TYR A 65 19.45 -9.58 21.36
C TYR A 65 20.13 -8.80 20.24
N TYR A 66 19.52 -8.84 19.07
CA TYR A 66 19.99 -8.14 17.89
C TYR A 66 18.87 -7.21 17.43
N MET A 67 19.21 -6.02 16.99
CA MET A 67 18.26 -5.08 16.40
C MET A 67 18.88 -4.54 15.12
N LYS A 68 18.10 -4.50 14.04
CA LYS A 68 18.55 -3.82 12.82
C LYS A 68 18.73 -2.33 13.14
N SER A 69 19.92 -1.78 12.90
CA SER A 69 20.27 -0.41 13.30
C SER A 69 19.70 0.68 12.38
N GLY A 70 18.69 0.35 11.57
CA GLY A 70 18.08 1.24 10.61
C GLY A 70 16.64 0.85 10.35
N MET A 71 15.80 1.84 10.07
CA MET A 71 14.46 1.63 9.54
C MET A 71 14.58 1.49 8.03
N GLU A 72 14.03 0.40 7.47
CA GLU A 72 13.76 0.34 6.04
C GLU A 72 12.37 0.93 5.83
N GLU A 73 12.30 1.98 5.05
CA GLU A 73 11.05 2.57 4.60
C GLU A 73 10.43 1.60 3.58
N VAL A 74 9.34 0.96 3.97
CA VAL A 74 8.59 0.03 3.13
C VAL A 74 7.22 0.63 2.94
N GLY A 75 6.98 1.24 1.79
CA GLY A 75 5.66 1.78 1.46
C GLY A 75 5.60 3.13 0.77
N GLU A 76 6.68 3.65 0.19
CA GLU A 76 6.52 4.56 -0.94
C GLU A 76 6.53 3.73 -2.23
N GLU A 77 5.37 3.16 -2.59
CA GLU A 77 5.00 3.36 -3.99
C GLU A 77 4.89 4.87 -4.09
N GLU A 78 5.78 5.52 -4.87
CA GLU A 78 5.58 6.91 -5.26
C GLU A 78 4.12 7.00 -5.71
N LEU A 79 3.26 7.56 -4.87
CA LEU A 79 1.96 8.02 -5.27
C LEU A 79 2.28 9.14 -6.24
N GLU A 80 2.53 8.80 -7.51
CA GLU A 80 2.42 9.74 -8.61
C GLU A 80 1.12 10.49 -8.32
N LYS A 81 1.25 11.77 -7.96
CA LYS A 81 0.13 12.57 -7.50
C LYS A 81 -0.95 12.44 -8.54
N ARG A 82 -2.02 11.72 -8.21
CA ARG A 82 -3.18 11.55 -9.09
C ARG A 82 -3.74 12.90 -9.53
N GLU A 83 -3.49 13.93 -8.72
CA GLU A 83 -3.73 15.34 -9.00
C GLU A 83 -3.02 15.81 -10.28
N ASP A 84 -1.74 15.50 -10.50
CA ASP A 84 -0.99 16.02 -11.67
C ASP A 84 -1.52 15.45 -12.99
N LYS A 85 -1.92 14.17 -13.01
CA LYS A 85 -2.53 13.54 -14.19
C LYS A 85 -3.95 14.05 -14.45
N PHE A 86 -4.72 14.31 -13.38
CA PHE A 86 -6.08 14.83 -13.51
C PHE A 86 -6.10 16.29 -13.95
N ILE A 87 -5.23 17.13 -13.36
CA ILE A 87 -5.08 18.55 -13.73
C ILE A 87 -4.66 18.65 -15.20
N LYS A 88 -3.67 17.88 -15.64
CA LYS A 88 -3.23 17.88 -17.03
C LYS A 88 -4.31 17.42 -18.01
N ALA A 89 -5.09 16.40 -17.65
CA ALA A 89 -6.23 15.94 -18.46
C ALA A 89 -7.35 17.00 -18.54
N MET A 90 -7.57 17.77 -17.47
CA MET A 90 -8.53 18.88 -17.46
C MET A 90 -8.04 20.08 -18.27
N GLU A 91 -6.74 20.37 -18.27
CA GLU A 91 -6.12 21.41 -19.12
C GLU A 91 -6.26 21.05 -20.61
N GLU A 92 -5.91 19.81 -21.00
CA GLU A 92 -6.05 19.33 -22.37
C GLU A 92 -7.52 19.33 -22.85
N LEU A 93 -8.46 18.98 -21.96
CA LEU A 93 -9.89 19.07 -22.25
C LEU A 93 -10.35 20.51 -22.46
N THR A 94 -9.88 21.44 -21.63
CA THR A 94 -10.24 22.87 -21.72
C THR A 94 -9.69 23.49 -23.00
N GLU A 95 -8.46 23.16 -23.39
CA GLU A 95 -7.89 23.59 -24.69
C GLU A 95 -8.67 23.02 -25.88
N GLY A 96 -9.09 21.75 -25.81
CA GLY A 96 -9.91 21.12 -26.84
C GLY A 96 -11.26 21.81 -27.01
N ILE A 97 -11.91 22.17 -25.89
CA ILE A 97 -13.18 22.92 -25.90
C ILE A 97 -13.00 24.32 -26.49
N ASN A 98 -11.92 25.03 -26.13
CA ASN A 98 -11.67 26.37 -26.66
C ASN A 98 -11.40 26.37 -28.17
N LYS A 99 -10.65 25.39 -28.69
CA LYS A 99 -10.43 25.24 -30.13
C LYS A 99 -11.74 24.95 -30.89
N LEU A 100 -12.59 24.10 -30.33
CA LEU A 100 -13.92 23.83 -30.91
C LEU A 100 -14.82 25.07 -30.89
N ALA A 101 -14.79 25.84 -29.79
CA ALA A 101 -15.55 27.07 -29.69
C ALA A 101 -15.05 28.16 -30.67
N GLU A 102 -13.74 28.25 -30.92
CA GLU A 102 -13.17 29.14 -31.94
C GLU A 102 -13.58 28.69 -33.36
N ASP A 103 -13.49 27.40 -33.67
CA ASP A 103 -13.89 26.84 -34.98
C ASP A 103 -15.38 27.00 -35.27
N ASP A 104 -16.25 26.92 -34.26
CA ASP A 104 -17.69 27.16 -34.41
C ASP A 104 -18.01 28.66 -34.51
N PHE A 105 -17.25 29.55 -33.84
CA PHE A 105 -17.39 31.00 -33.97
C PHE A 105 -17.04 31.47 -35.40
N PHE A 106 -16.01 30.89 -36.02
CA PHE A 106 -15.66 31.20 -37.42
C PHE A 106 -16.65 30.61 -38.45
N LYS A 107 -17.44 29.58 -38.09
CA LYS A 107 -18.50 29.04 -38.95
C LYS A 107 -19.81 29.82 -38.88
N GLU A 108 -20.13 30.44 -37.74
CA GLU A 108 -21.32 31.29 -37.62
C GLU A 108 -21.08 32.69 -38.21
N VAL A 109 -19.90 33.29 -38.02
CA VAL A 109 -19.60 34.64 -38.56
C VAL A 109 -19.50 34.65 -40.10
N GLY A 110 -19.31 33.50 -40.75
CA GLY A 110 -19.25 33.37 -42.22
C GLY A 110 -20.61 33.24 -42.93
N LYS A 111 -21.75 33.33 -42.22
CA LYS A 111 -23.09 33.16 -42.84
C LYS A 111 -23.97 34.42 -42.89
N ASP A 112 -23.56 35.52 -42.27
CA ASP A 112 -24.38 36.74 -42.21
C ASP A 112 -23.87 37.91 -43.10
N GLU A 113 -23.01 37.64 -44.09
CA GLU A 113 -22.69 38.58 -45.16
C GLU A 113 -23.05 38.01 -46.53
N GLY A 114 -24.34 37.98 -46.87
CA GLY A 114 -24.77 37.74 -48.25
C GLY A 114 -26.24 37.34 -48.42
N GLU A 115 -27.15 38.32 -48.34
CA GLU A 115 -28.47 38.43 -49.04
C GLU A 115 -29.20 39.62 -48.36
N SER A 116 -29.52 40.76 -48.98
CA SER A 116 -30.09 40.99 -50.30
C SER A 116 -30.14 42.50 -50.62
N GLU A 117 -29.64 42.92 -51.78
CA GLU A 117 -30.20 44.02 -52.58
C GLU A 117 -30.54 43.42 -53.95
N ASP A 118 -31.84 43.22 -54.21
CA ASP A 118 -32.55 43.54 -55.45
C ASP A 118 -34.04 43.18 -55.33
#